data_AF-A0A9D3MW52-F1
#
_entry.id   AF-A0A9D3MW52-F1
#
_cell.length_a   1.000
_cell.length_b   1.000
_cell.length_c   1.000
_cell.angle_alpha   90.00
_cell.angle_beta   90.00
_cell.angle_gamma   90.00
#
_symmetry.space_group_name_H-M   'P 1'
#
loop_
_entity.id
_entity.type
_entity.pdbx_description
1 polymer ?
#
loop_
_entity_poly.entity_id
_entity_poly.type
_entity_poly.pdbx_seq_one_letter_code
_entity_poly.pdbx_strand_id
1 'polypeptide(L)'
;MQNYLPDYKDASFQIQISALHANTKVKVSVPQMGFVQERTLGAGEGTTIQMPSDVEIYGSQKSSKTVLIEATQEVMVLSLNSKLYTADTSLVYPVTKWGTEYYVFTPSTSPLGTFEEFSVTNHKQRNTVQIFPRVPVRFQGETFIPGSTINVELEPFESLQIQSYNDLTGTRVLSTLPVAVSSGHTCTWRFSKCNHVYEQLLPVQNWGKNFLLAPMRFQTRYDSVYVQASQTTQVVIKSGGQDKVMLLNKGQIEEFRIEMNNGALITANQGIQVLYLFNGVRVSGLLMYDPFLMTVLSTDYFCSSYTLNGQAGFDNKALFLIRNSDLPGLRFDNAPLPSNVQFTPIGGSEFSWAEVPFKAGFGQHSASQPTASFGVYSIGVSQMNGYGAPALCGQSGGGPSPPSCSSITCSTDQECQMKDGYPTCVKKRPSGTCWAMGDPHYRTFDGRYFNFMGTCTYIIAKNCQANDGLPPFEVETHNENRGNIRVSYVGLVTVKVYGVTINVARSENGLVRIDYSLYRLPVVLKQDKLKLFQRGQSVVIETEFGLTVQYDWESYIVVTLSGAFAGKVCGMCGNFNGNPNDDFATPSGSQAPNAVDFGRSWKVFAFSYL
;
A
#
# COMPACT_ATOMS: atom_id res chain seq x y z
N MET A 1 -18.96 -0.41 15.75
CA MET A 1 -18.95 1.01 16.12
C MET A 1 -20.28 1.36 16.77
N GLN A 2 -20.30 2.40 17.61
CA GLN A 2 -21.48 2.72 18.42
C GLN A 2 -22.55 3.42 17.59
N ASN A 3 -23.76 2.91 17.63
CA ASN A 3 -24.95 3.59 17.14
C ASN A 3 -25.63 4.34 18.31
N TYR A 4 -26.11 5.55 18.07
CA TYR A 4 -26.52 6.51 19.11
C TYR A 4 -27.65 6.06 20.05
N LEU A 5 -28.41 5.02 19.72
CA LEU A 5 -29.43 4.44 20.61
C LEU A 5 -28.78 3.37 21.53
N PRO A 6 -28.35 3.71 22.75
CA PRO A 6 -27.70 2.74 23.64
C PRO A 6 -28.67 1.63 24.03
N ASP A 7 -28.15 0.40 24.14
CA ASP A 7 -28.86 -0.77 24.70
C ASP A 7 -30.21 -1.10 24.03
N TYR A 8 -30.36 -0.75 22.74
CA TYR A 8 -31.57 -1.02 21.99
C TYR A 8 -31.76 -2.53 21.74
N LYS A 9 -32.80 -3.12 22.33
CA LYS A 9 -33.04 -4.58 22.33
C LYS A 9 -33.31 -5.16 20.94
N ASP A 10 -33.92 -4.39 20.05
CA ASP A 10 -34.26 -4.83 18.69
C ASP A 10 -33.20 -4.38 17.67
N ALA A 11 -31.94 -4.22 18.10
CA ALA A 11 -30.84 -3.89 17.20
C ALA A 11 -30.63 -4.99 16.15
N SER A 12 -30.52 -4.57 14.88
CA SER A 12 -30.29 -5.45 13.75
C SER A 12 -28.89 -5.22 13.18
N PHE A 13 -27.90 -5.92 13.75
CA PHE A 13 -26.55 -5.96 13.21
C PHE A 13 -26.40 -7.17 12.30
N GLN A 14 -26.04 -6.95 11.03
CA GLN A 14 -25.96 -8.03 10.06
C GLN A 14 -24.64 -8.02 9.30
N ILE A 15 -24.17 -9.22 9.00
CA ILE A 15 -23.09 -9.47 8.05
C ILE A 15 -23.71 -10.16 6.83
N GLN A 16 -23.70 -9.49 5.69
CA GLN A 16 -24.23 -9.97 4.43
C GLN A 16 -23.06 -10.44 3.57
N ILE A 17 -23.05 -11.72 3.22
CA ILE A 17 -21.92 -12.37 2.55
C ILE A 17 -22.39 -12.89 1.21
N SER A 18 -21.57 -12.69 0.19
CA SER A 18 -21.83 -13.06 -1.19
C SER A 18 -20.66 -13.90 -1.71
N ALA A 19 -20.92 -15.12 -2.15
CA ALA A 19 -19.89 -16.02 -2.67
C ALA A 19 -19.69 -15.83 -4.17
N LEU A 20 -18.43 -15.67 -4.59
CA LEU A 20 -18.08 -15.56 -6.01
C LEU A 20 -17.98 -16.93 -6.70
N HIS A 21 -17.75 -17.98 -5.90
CA HIS A 21 -17.52 -19.34 -6.39
C HIS A 21 -18.42 -20.34 -5.69
N ALA A 22 -18.69 -21.46 -6.37
CA ALA A 22 -19.47 -22.55 -5.79
C ALA A 22 -18.68 -23.29 -4.70
N ASN A 23 -19.40 -23.93 -3.77
CA ASN A 23 -18.84 -24.65 -2.63
C ASN A 23 -17.96 -23.76 -1.73
N THR A 24 -18.30 -22.47 -1.62
CA THR A 24 -17.60 -21.54 -0.75
C THR A 24 -18.08 -21.74 0.68
N LYS A 25 -17.21 -22.24 1.56
CA LYS A 25 -17.51 -22.37 2.99
C LYS A 25 -17.14 -21.07 3.68
N VAL A 26 -18.07 -20.54 4.46
CA VAL A 26 -17.89 -19.31 5.23
C VAL A 26 -18.20 -19.59 6.69
N LYS A 27 -17.33 -19.09 7.57
CA LYS A 27 -17.48 -19.10 9.01
C LYS A 27 -17.44 -17.67 9.53
N VAL A 28 -18.51 -17.26 10.21
CA VAL A 28 -18.57 -16.00 10.94
C VAL A 28 -18.57 -16.30 12.43
N SER A 29 -17.67 -15.66 13.18
CA SER A 29 -17.55 -15.90 14.61
C SER A 29 -17.21 -14.65 15.39
N VAL A 30 -17.60 -14.64 16.66
CA VAL A 30 -17.13 -13.68 17.68
C VAL A 30 -16.61 -14.50 18.86
N PRO A 31 -15.31 -14.86 18.87
CA PRO A 31 -14.78 -15.87 19.79
C PRO A 31 -15.06 -15.60 21.26
N GLN A 32 -14.90 -14.34 21.69
CA GLN A 32 -15.10 -13.90 23.08
C GLN A 32 -16.56 -14.01 23.56
N MET A 33 -17.49 -14.13 22.61
CA MET A 33 -18.92 -14.27 22.87
C MET A 33 -19.41 -15.70 22.62
N GLY A 34 -18.52 -16.62 22.23
CA GLY A 34 -18.90 -17.99 21.86
C GLY A 34 -19.79 -18.09 20.63
N PHE A 35 -19.94 -17.01 19.85
CA PHE A 35 -20.80 -16.97 18.67
C PHE A 35 -20.07 -17.56 17.47
N VAL A 36 -20.68 -18.55 16.80
CA VAL A 36 -20.17 -19.15 15.56
C VAL A 36 -21.35 -19.51 14.66
N GLN A 37 -21.26 -19.15 13.38
CA GLN A 37 -22.19 -19.53 12.32
C GLN A 37 -21.39 -19.96 11.10
N GLU A 38 -21.75 -21.10 10.51
CA GLU A 38 -21.12 -21.62 9.30
C GLU A 38 -22.17 -21.81 8.20
N ARG A 39 -21.79 -21.50 6.96
CA ARG A 39 -22.62 -21.67 5.76
C ARG A 39 -21.76 -22.19 4.61
N THR A 40 -22.36 -22.97 3.73
CA THR A 40 -21.77 -23.33 2.43
C THR A 40 -22.62 -22.70 1.34
N LEU A 41 -21.99 -21.93 0.47
CA LEU A 41 -22.64 -21.11 -0.55
C LEU A 41 -22.27 -21.58 -1.96
N GLY A 42 -23.25 -21.57 -2.87
CA GLY A 42 -23.07 -21.67 -4.30
C GLY A 42 -22.50 -20.39 -4.93
N ALA A 43 -22.12 -20.46 -6.20
CA ALA A 43 -21.65 -19.28 -6.94
C ALA A 43 -22.79 -18.27 -7.11
N GLY A 44 -22.56 -17.01 -6.74
CA GLY A 44 -23.59 -15.96 -6.74
C GLY A 44 -24.61 -16.10 -5.60
N GLU A 45 -24.47 -17.08 -4.72
CA GLU A 45 -25.35 -17.22 -3.55
C GLU A 45 -24.90 -16.24 -2.46
N GLY A 46 -25.89 -15.65 -1.78
CA GLY A 46 -25.68 -14.78 -0.63
C GLY A 46 -26.33 -15.32 0.64
N THR A 47 -25.79 -14.95 1.79
CA THR A 47 -26.38 -15.25 3.09
C THR A 47 -26.28 -14.04 4.01
N THR A 48 -27.23 -13.91 4.93
CA THR A 48 -27.23 -12.88 5.96
C THR A 48 -27.07 -13.57 7.31
N ILE A 49 -26.11 -13.10 8.09
CA ILE A 49 -25.85 -13.59 9.43
C ILE A 49 -26.16 -12.46 10.40
N GLN A 50 -27.17 -12.68 11.24
CA GLN A 50 -27.52 -11.78 12.33
C GLN A 50 -26.46 -11.90 13.43
N MET A 51 -25.86 -10.78 13.81
CA MET A 51 -24.90 -10.70 14.90
C MET A 51 -25.62 -10.52 16.24
N PRO A 52 -25.02 -11.00 17.35
CA PRO A 52 -25.51 -10.67 18.69
C PRO A 52 -25.53 -9.15 18.91
N SER A 53 -26.56 -8.64 19.60
CA SER A 53 -26.73 -7.20 19.84
C SER A 53 -25.65 -6.60 20.74
N ASP A 54 -24.98 -7.42 21.54
CA ASP A 54 -23.90 -6.99 22.42
C ASP A 54 -22.52 -6.96 21.74
N VAL A 55 -22.42 -7.26 20.43
CA VAL A 55 -21.17 -7.14 19.65
C VAL A 55 -20.71 -5.68 19.51
N GLU A 56 -21.64 -4.74 19.69
CA GLU A 56 -21.37 -3.31 19.64
C GLU A 56 -20.32 -2.86 20.67
N ILE A 57 -19.50 -1.89 20.27
CA ILE A 57 -18.45 -1.30 21.09
C ILE A 57 -18.93 0.06 21.55
N TYR A 58 -18.86 0.31 22.86
CA TYR A 58 -19.26 1.56 23.49
C TYR A 58 -18.04 2.30 24.04
N GLY A 59 -18.04 3.63 23.95
CA GLY A 59 -17.01 4.46 24.56
C GLY A 59 -15.65 4.41 23.85
N SER A 60 -14.66 5.02 24.50
CA SER A 60 -13.27 5.08 24.00
C SER A 60 -12.37 4.09 24.74
N GLN A 61 -12.36 2.84 24.26
CA GLN A 61 -11.69 1.72 24.92
C GLN A 61 -11.31 0.61 23.93
N LYS A 62 -10.51 -0.34 24.40
CA LYS A 62 -10.25 -1.61 23.71
C LYS A 62 -11.45 -2.55 23.84
N SER A 63 -11.62 -3.41 22.85
CA SER A 63 -12.68 -4.41 22.77
C SER A 63 -12.14 -5.69 22.17
N SER A 64 -12.56 -6.81 22.72
CA SER A 64 -12.26 -8.15 22.21
C SER A 64 -13.44 -8.75 21.42
N LYS A 65 -14.50 -7.96 21.19
CA LYS A 65 -15.72 -8.34 20.46
C LYS A 65 -15.57 -8.22 18.94
N THR A 66 -14.52 -8.83 18.39
CA THR A 66 -14.19 -8.73 16.97
C THR A 66 -14.92 -9.79 16.17
N VAL A 67 -15.61 -9.37 15.10
CA VAL A 67 -16.25 -10.28 14.14
C VAL A 67 -15.19 -10.82 13.18
N LEU A 68 -14.99 -12.13 13.21
CA LEU A 68 -14.09 -12.85 12.30
C LEU A 68 -14.90 -13.50 11.20
N ILE A 69 -14.50 -13.25 9.95
CA ILE A 69 -15.11 -13.83 8.75
C ILE A 69 -14.02 -14.60 8.03
N GLU A 70 -14.14 -15.92 8.04
CA GLU A 70 -13.21 -16.84 7.37
C GLU A 70 -13.94 -17.50 6.21
N ALA A 71 -13.32 -17.53 5.03
CA ALA A 71 -13.89 -18.16 3.86
C ALA A 71 -12.85 -19.01 3.13
N THR A 72 -13.26 -20.14 2.55
CA THR A 72 -12.37 -21.01 1.78
C THR A 72 -12.05 -20.46 0.38
N GLN A 73 -12.87 -19.52 -0.10
CA GLN A 73 -12.75 -18.85 -1.40
C GLN A 73 -13.10 -17.37 -1.23
N GLU A 74 -12.83 -16.57 -2.25
CA GLU A 74 -13.10 -15.13 -2.22
C GLU A 74 -14.61 -14.86 -2.03
N VAL A 75 -14.91 -14.03 -1.04
CA VAL A 75 -16.27 -13.60 -0.72
C VAL A 75 -16.29 -12.09 -0.59
N MET A 76 -17.45 -11.53 -0.88
CA MET A 76 -17.72 -10.12 -0.67
C MET A 76 -18.60 -9.95 0.56
N VAL A 77 -18.31 -8.94 1.37
CA VAL A 77 -18.97 -8.74 2.66
C VAL A 77 -19.46 -7.31 2.78
N LEU A 78 -20.74 -7.16 3.11
CA LEU A 78 -21.37 -5.91 3.50
C LEU A 78 -21.81 -6.03 4.96
N SER A 79 -21.51 -5.03 5.76
CA SER A 79 -22.02 -4.90 7.12
C SER A 79 -23.24 -3.96 7.13
N LEU A 80 -24.21 -4.26 7.98
CA LEU A 80 -25.34 -3.38 8.29
C LEU A 80 -25.35 -3.15 9.80
N ASN A 81 -25.31 -1.89 10.21
CA ASN A 81 -25.59 -1.48 11.57
C ASN A 81 -26.96 -0.80 11.60
N SER A 82 -27.97 -1.42 12.22
CA SER A 82 -29.34 -0.86 12.25
C SER A 82 -29.96 -0.92 13.64
N LYS A 83 -30.63 0.16 14.03
CA LYS A 83 -31.54 0.32 15.18
C LYS A 83 -32.78 1.11 14.72
N LEU A 84 -33.72 1.39 15.62
CA LEU A 84 -34.93 2.13 15.27
C LEU A 84 -34.62 3.50 14.65
N TYR A 85 -35.07 3.72 13.41
CA TYR A 85 -34.82 4.95 12.64
C TYR A 85 -33.34 5.31 12.50
N THR A 86 -32.49 4.30 12.43
CA THR A 86 -31.09 4.52 12.10
C THR A 86 -30.44 3.28 11.53
N ALA A 87 -29.84 3.40 10.36
CA ALA A 87 -29.07 2.34 9.75
C ALA A 87 -27.99 2.93 8.87
N ASP A 88 -26.88 2.23 8.71
CA ASP A 88 -25.99 2.45 7.57
C ASP A 88 -25.35 1.12 7.19
N THR A 89 -24.74 1.09 6.01
CA THR A 89 -24.03 -0.07 5.51
C THR A 89 -22.60 0.29 5.15
N SER A 90 -21.67 -0.63 5.35
CA SER A 90 -20.29 -0.44 4.93
C SER A 90 -19.70 -1.70 4.34
N LEU A 91 -18.91 -1.54 3.28
CA LEU A 91 -18.09 -2.62 2.74
C LEU A 91 -17.06 -3.08 3.77
N VAL A 92 -16.97 -4.39 3.97
CA VAL A 92 -15.94 -4.98 4.82
C VAL A 92 -14.81 -5.49 3.92
N TYR A 93 -13.69 -4.78 3.92
CA TYR A 93 -12.55 -5.14 3.09
C TYR A 93 -11.79 -6.35 3.68
N PRO A 94 -11.34 -7.30 2.84
CA PRO A 94 -10.55 -8.43 3.31
C PRO A 94 -9.21 -7.96 3.87
N VAL A 95 -8.62 -8.77 4.76
CA VAL A 95 -7.33 -8.46 5.42
C VAL A 95 -6.18 -8.17 4.44
N THR A 96 -6.28 -8.65 3.20
CA THR A 96 -5.31 -8.38 2.12
C THR A 96 -5.37 -6.96 1.57
N LYS A 97 -6.42 -6.19 1.89
CA LYS A 97 -6.61 -4.79 1.50
C LYS A 97 -6.34 -3.81 2.64
N TRP A 98 -5.99 -4.32 3.82
CA TRP A 98 -5.65 -3.51 4.99
C TRP A 98 -4.26 -2.88 4.82
N GLY A 99 -3.95 -1.88 5.65
CA GLY A 99 -2.70 -1.13 5.55
C GLY A 99 -2.19 -0.63 6.89
N THR A 100 -1.13 0.16 6.82
CA THR A 100 -0.41 0.66 8.01
C THR A 100 -0.50 2.16 8.20
N GLU A 101 -1.14 2.89 7.28
CA GLU A 101 -1.36 4.33 7.40
C GLU A 101 -2.77 4.71 6.94
N TYR A 102 -3.47 5.44 7.80
CA TYR A 102 -4.82 5.95 7.56
C TYR A 102 -4.96 7.40 8.04
N TYR A 103 -5.89 8.13 7.42
CA TYR A 103 -6.42 9.39 7.93
C TYR A 103 -7.91 9.23 8.19
N VAL A 104 -8.33 9.56 9.41
CA VAL A 104 -9.73 9.47 9.84
C VAL A 104 -10.55 10.60 9.21
N PHE A 105 -11.81 10.30 8.89
CA PHE A 105 -12.84 11.27 8.55
C PHE A 105 -14.08 11.04 9.40
N THR A 106 -14.67 12.11 9.90
CA THR A 106 -15.88 12.08 10.70
C THR A 106 -16.78 13.28 10.33
N PRO A 107 -18.06 13.05 9.97
CA PRO A 107 -18.99 14.15 9.68
C PRO A 107 -19.21 15.05 10.90
N SER A 108 -18.97 16.35 10.78
CA SER A 108 -18.94 17.25 11.96
C SER A 108 -20.30 17.84 12.40
N THR A 109 -21.41 17.53 11.70
CA THR A 109 -22.74 18.12 12.00
C THR A 109 -23.62 17.12 12.76
N SER A 110 -23.82 17.33 14.06
CA SER A 110 -24.54 16.34 14.90
C SER A 110 -25.34 16.99 16.04
N PRO A 111 -26.31 16.26 16.64
CA PRO A 111 -27.00 16.71 17.85
C PRO A 111 -26.12 16.58 19.10
N LEU A 112 -26.44 17.35 20.15
CA LEU A 112 -25.75 17.28 21.43
C LEU A 112 -25.82 15.86 22.03
N GLY A 113 -24.73 15.42 22.65
CA GLY A 113 -24.65 14.10 23.30
C GLY A 113 -24.29 12.95 22.36
N THR A 114 -23.95 13.24 21.11
CA THR A 114 -23.45 12.27 20.15
C THR A 114 -21.95 12.49 19.88
N PHE A 115 -21.30 11.46 19.37
CA PHE A 115 -19.86 11.39 19.18
C PHE A 115 -19.48 11.14 17.72
N GLU A 116 -18.47 11.88 17.29
CA GLU A 116 -17.60 11.47 16.20
C GLU A 116 -16.75 10.29 16.66
N GLU A 117 -16.53 9.31 15.77
CA GLU A 117 -15.86 8.09 16.19
C GLU A 117 -15.10 7.36 15.08
N PHE A 118 -14.08 6.63 15.49
CA PHE A 118 -13.42 5.65 14.65
C PHE A 118 -12.97 4.45 15.47
N SER A 119 -12.79 3.32 14.80
CA SER A 119 -12.26 2.10 15.38
C SER A 119 -11.06 1.59 14.58
N VAL A 120 -10.10 0.98 15.29
CA VAL A 120 -8.97 0.27 14.69
C VAL A 120 -9.06 -1.19 15.08
N THR A 121 -9.01 -2.10 14.10
CA THR A 121 -9.16 -3.55 14.31
C THR A 121 -7.90 -4.28 13.91
N ASN A 122 -7.37 -5.09 14.82
CA ASN A 122 -6.17 -5.90 14.61
C ASN A 122 -6.49 -7.32 14.10
N HIS A 123 -5.50 -7.95 13.45
CA HIS A 123 -5.61 -9.31 12.93
C HIS A 123 -4.91 -10.32 13.87
N LYS A 124 -4.21 -11.33 13.31
CA LYS A 124 -3.69 -12.52 14.03
C LYS A 124 -2.46 -12.28 14.91
N GLN A 125 -1.71 -11.21 14.67
CA GLN A 125 -0.45 -10.93 15.34
C GLN A 125 -0.61 -9.74 16.27
N ARG A 126 0.11 -9.74 17.40
CA ARG A 126 0.21 -8.55 18.24
C ARG A 126 0.75 -7.38 17.40
N ASN A 127 0.16 -6.22 17.57
CA ASN A 127 0.45 -5.06 16.73
C ASN A 127 0.45 -3.77 17.56
N THR A 128 1.42 -2.91 17.27
CA THR A 128 1.49 -1.56 17.84
C THR A 128 0.77 -0.58 16.91
N VAL A 129 -0.21 0.14 17.44
CA VAL A 129 -0.94 1.22 16.76
C VAL A 129 -0.56 2.56 17.40
N GLN A 130 -0.21 3.54 16.58
CA GLN A 130 0.07 4.92 16.97
C GLN A 130 -0.99 5.86 16.41
N ILE A 131 -1.64 6.63 17.27
CA ILE A 131 -2.70 7.56 16.89
C ILE A 131 -2.26 8.98 17.21
N PHE A 132 -2.34 9.86 16.21
CA PHE A 132 -1.96 11.27 16.30
C PHE A 132 -3.22 12.14 16.25
N PRO A 133 -3.84 12.44 17.41
CA PRO A 133 -5.09 13.17 17.46
C PRO A 133 -4.93 14.63 17.03
N ARG A 134 -5.96 15.16 16.35
CA ARG A 134 -6.07 16.57 15.94
C ARG A 134 -6.84 17.45 16.94
N VAL A 135 -7.56 16.81 17.85
CA VAL A 135 -8.37 17.42 18.90
C VAL A 135 -8.15 16.68 20.22
N PRO A 136 -8.52 17.24 21.38
CA PRO A 136 -8.48 16.50 22.63
C PRO A 136 -9.38 15.26 22.56
N VAL A 137 -8.82 14.09 22.85
CA VAL A 137 -9.55 12.82 22.92
C VAL A 137 -9.29 12.14 24.27
N ARG A 138 -10.27 11.38 24.76
CA ARG A 138 -10.11 10.59 25.98
C ARG A 138 -10.08 9.11 25.60
N PHE A 139 -9.07 8.36 26.02
CA PHE A 139 -8.96 6.93 25.76
C PHE A 139 -8.52 6.20 27.03
N GLN A 140 -9.27 5.16 27.42
CA GLN A 140 -9.03 4.37 28.65
C GLN A 140 -8.80 5.21 29.92
N GLY A 141 -9.54 6.31 30.06
CA GLY A 141 -9.49 7.19 31.23
C GLY A 141 -8.50 8.35 31.11
N GLU A 142 -7.52 8.27 30.21
CA GLU A 142 -6.50 9.30 29.97
C GLU A 142 -6.91 10.27 28.86
N THR A 143 -6.42 11.51 28.94
CA THR A 143 -6.69 12.56 27.94
C THR A 143 -5.45 12.85 27.11
N PHE A 144 -5.61 12.81 25.79
CA PHE A 144 -4.58 13.08 24.80
C PHE A 144 -4.94 14.34 24.02
N ILE A 145 -3.98 15.26 23.88
CA ILE A 145 -4.17 16.56 23.21
C ILE A 145 -3.43 16.60 21.86
N PRO A 146 -3.72 17.56 20.98
CA PRO A 146 -2.99 17.71 19.71
C PRO A 146 -1.48 17.80 19.95
N GLY A 147 -0.70 17.03 19.18
CA GLY A 147 0.75 16.90 19.32
C GLY A 147 1.22 15.77 20.25
N SER A 148 0.31 15.15 21.01
CA SER A 148 0.59 13.89 21.71
C SER A 148 0.42 12.68 20.77
N THR A 149 0.86 11.50 21.23
CA THR A 149 0.66 10.23 20.53
C THR A 149 0.01 9.24 21.48
N ILE A 150 -1.06 8.58 21.04
CA ILE A 150 -1.64 7.42 21.73
C ILE A 150 -0.96 6.19 21.17
N ASN A 151 -0.18 5.49 22.01
CA ASN A 151 0.43 4.21 21.63
C ASN A 151 -0.40 3.08 22.25
N VAL A 152 -0.95 2.21 21.41
CA VAL A 152 -1.81 1.12 21.83
C VAL A 152 -1.26 -0.20 21.31
N GLU A 153 -0.98 -1.12 22.22
CA GLU A 153 -0.74 -2.52 21.90
C GLU A 153 -2.09 -3.24 21.77
N LEU A 154 -2.34 -3.78 20.58
CA LEU A 154 -3.50 -4.62 20.29
C LEU A 154 -3.07 -6.08 20.26
N GLU A 155 -3.72 -6.91 21.08
CA GLU A 155 -3.57 -8.35 21.02
C GLU A 155 -4.24 -8.94 19.75
N PRO A 156 -3.97 -10.22 19.40
CA PRO A 156 -4.65 -10.86 18.29
C PRO A 156 -6.18 -10.73 18.36
N PHE A 157 -6.77 -10.23 17.28
CA PHE A 157 -8.20 -9.97 17.13
C PHE A 157 -8.79 -8.99 18.15
N GLU A 158 -7.97 -8.12 18.74
CA GLU A 158 -8.44 -6.99 19.54
C GLU A 158 -8.71 -5.78 18.65
N SER A 159 -9.74 -5.01 18.99
CA SER A 159 -10.04 -3.71 18.38
C SER A 159 -9.97 -2.62 19.45
N LEU A 160 -9.92 -1.36 19.01
CA LEU A 160 -10.16 -0.20 19.85
C LEU A 160 -11.18 0.72 19.19
N GLN A 161 -11.85 1.54 20.00
CA GLN A 161 -12.68 2.65 19.55
C GLN A 161 -12.22 3.94 20.23
N ILE A 162 -12.27 5.05 19.50
CA ILE A 162 -12.07 6.40 20.01
C ILE A 162 -13.27 7.24 19.62
N GLN A 163 -13.77 8.01 20.59
CA GLN A 163 -14.91 8.90 20.46
C GLN A 163 -14.53 10.32 20.92
N SER A 164 -15.14 11.32 20.30
CA SER A 164 -14.93 12.73 20.62
C SER A 164 -16.18 13.54 20.31
N TYR A 165 -16.36 14.64 21.05
CA TYR A 165 -17.35 15.68 20.71
C TYR A 165 -16.81 16.71 19.70
N ASN A 166 -15.51 16.62 19.38
CA ASN A 166 -14.80 17.52 18.46
C ASN A 166 -14.37 16.76 17.21
N ASP A 167 -14.16 17.53 16.13
CA ASP A 167 -13.77 17.03 14.80
C ASP A 167 -12.53 16.12 14.83
N LEU A 168 -12.74 14.82 14.67
CA LEU A 168 -11.67 13.81 14.58
C LEU A 168 -11.02 13.77 13.19
N THR A 169 -11.54 14.50 12.21
CA THR A 169 -11.06 14.48 10.84
C THR A 169 -9.59 14.90 10.74
N GLY A 170 -8.83 14.13 9.96
CA GLY A 170 -7.39 14.31 9.80
C GLY A 170 -6.54 13.69 10.91
N THR A 171 -7.15 13.03 11.91
CA THR A 171 -6.41 12.17 12.86
C THR A 171 -5.69 11.08 12.08
N ARG A 172 -4.37 10.98 12.27
CA ARG A 172 -3.53 10.01 11.57
C ARG A 172 -3.39 8.75 12.43
N VAL A 173 -3.58 7.59 11.82
CA VAL A 173 -3.36 6.28 12.44
C VAL A 173 -2.21 5.59 11.71
N LEU A 174 -1.19 5.18 12.46
CA LEU A 174 -0.08 4.36 11.99
C LEU A 174 -0.07 3.02 12.71
N SER A 175 0.40 1.97 12.06
CA SER A 175 0.60 0.68 12.70
C SER A 175 1.83 -0.06 12.18
N THR A 176 2.37 -0.96 13.00
CA THR A 176 3.52 -1.80 12.60
C THR A 176 3.15 -2.89 11.61
N LEU A 177 1.92 -3.43 11.72
CA LEU A 177 1.34 -4.42 10.82
C LEU A 177 -0.02 -3.93 10.31
N PRO A 178 -0.52 -4.43 9.18
CA PRO A 178 -1.80 -4.00 8.62
C PRO A 178 -2.97 -4.10 9.61
N VAL A 179 -3.78 -3.05 9.70
CA VAL A 179 -5.02 -2.97 10.50
C VAL A 179 -6.18 -2.50 9.63
N ALA A 180 -7.41 -2.78 10.04
CA ALA A 180 -8.58 -2.09 9.50
C ALA A 180 -8.89 -0.84 10.31
N VAL A 181 -9.28 0.24 9.63
CA VAL A 181 -9.81 1.45 10.28
C VAL A 181 -11.21 1.69 9.75
N SER A 182 -12.17 1.85 10.65
CA SER A 182 -13.52 2.30 10.32
C SER A 182 -13.78 3.64 10.99
N SER A 183 -14.45 4.56 10.32
CA SER A 183 -14.72 5.90 10.83
C SER A 183 -16.15 6.32 10.54
N GLY A 184 -16.68 7.22 11.35
CA GLY A 184 -18.07 7.64 11.23
C GLY A 184 -18.55 8.51 12.38
N HIS A 185 -19.84 8.43 12.64
CA HIS A 185 -20.49 9.20 13.68
C HIS A 185 -21.64 8.39 14.28
N THR A 186 -21.76 8.44 15.59
CA THR A 186 -22.88 7.81 16.32
C THR A 186 -24.25 8.29 15.83
N CYS A 187 -24.44 9.61 15.66
CA CYS A 187 -25.54 10.22 14.89
C CYS A 187 -25.13 11.54 14.20
N THR A 188 -25.21 11.64 12.88
CA THR A 188 -25.02 12.90 12.14
C THR A 188 -26.34 13.38 11.52
N TRP A 189 -26.52 14.68 11.36
CA TRP A 189 -27.71 15.27 10.72
C TRP A 189 -27.36 16.50 9.90
N ARG A 190 -28.21 16.85 8.93
CA ARG A 190 -28.15 18.19 8.34
C ARG A 190 -29.51 18.69 7.88
N PHE A 191 -30.19 17.96 6.99
CA PHE A 191 -31.46 18.38 6.39
C PHE A 191 -32.66 17.51 6.79
N SER A 192 -32.45 16.53 7.66
CA SER A 192 -33.48 15.62 8.17
C SER A 192 -33.17 15.21 9.62
N LYS A 193 -33.61 14.03 10.07
CA LYS A 193 -33.27 13.50 11.40
C LYS A 193 -31.85 12.93 11.39
N CYS A 194 -31.33 12.67 12.59
CA CYS A 194 -29.98 12.19 12.72
C CYS A 194 -29.92 10.68 12.44
N ASN A 195 -28.84 10.23 11.80
CA ASN A 195 -28.58 8.82 11.54
C ASN A 195 -27.14 8.46 11.92
N HIS A 196 -26.94 7.25 12.43
CA HIS A 196 -25.63 6.63 12.49
C HIS A 196 -25.06 6.51 11.08
N VAL A 197 -23.78 6.82 10.93
CA VAL A 197 -23.06 6.63 9.67
C VAL A 197 -21.67 6.08 9.94
N TYR A 198 -21.18 5.19 9.09
CA TYR A 198 -19.84 4.63 9.24
C TYR A 198 -19.33 4.02 7.94
N GLU A 199 -18.01 4.06 7.75
CA GLU A 199 -17.35 3.38 6.65
C GLU A 199 -16.02 2.75 7.10
N GLN A 200 -15.69 1.57 6.57
CA GLN A 200 -14.32 1.06 6.61
C GLN A 200 -13.49 1.83 5.58
N LEU A 201 -12.43 2.48 6.05
CA LEU A 201 -11.56 3.28 5.20
C LEU A 201 -10.57 2.41 4.42
N LEU A 202 -10.16 2.90 3.26
CA LEU A 202 -9.00 2.38 2.53
C LEU A 202 -7.71 3.01 3.09
N PRO A 203 -6.62 2.24 3.22
CA PRO A 203 -5.34 2.80 3.66
C PRO A 203 -4.76 3.74 2.60
N VAL A 204 -3.85 4.62 3.01
CA VAL A 204 -3.27 5.66 2.13
C VAL A 204 -2.67 5.09 0.85
N GLN A 205 -2.00 3.94 0.90
CA GLN A 205 -1.42 3.32 -0.29
C GLN A 205 -2.45 2.84 -1.33
N ASN A 206 -3.72 2.73 -0.94
CA ASN A 206 -4.83 2.29 -1.80
C ASN A 206 -5.66 3.46 -2.34
N TRP A 207 -5.30 4.70 -2.04
CA TRP A 207 -6.00 5.89 -2.51
C TRP A 207 -5.79 6.13 -4.01
N GLY A 208 -6.88 6.43 -4.72
CA GLY A 208 -6.88 6.63 -6.17
C GLY A 208 -6.81 8.10 -6.57
N LYS A 209 -6.83 8.36 -7.88
CA LYS A 209 -6.63 9.71 -8.45
C LYS A 209 -7.80 10.25 -9.26
N ASN A 210 -8.70 9.39 -9.70
CA ASN A 210 -9.80 9.74 -10.60
C ASN A 210 -11.11 9.25 -9.99
N PHE A 211 -12.09 10.14 -9.83
CA PHE A 211 -13.36 9.83 -9.19
C PHE A 211 -14.51 10.44 -9.98
N LEU A 212 -15.60 9.69 -10.06
CA LEU A 212 -16.86 10.12 -10.67
C LEU A 212 -17.93 10.16 -9.58
N LEU A 213 -18.72 11.22 -9.58
CA LEU A 213 -19.76 11.46 -8.61
C LEU A 213 -21.09 11.69 -9.32
N ALA A 214 -22.14 11.11 -8.77
CA ALA A 214 -23.51 11.36 -9.18
C ALA A 214 -24.32 11.83 -7.96
N PRO A 215 -25.15 12.88 -8.13
CA PRO A 215 -26.06 13.34 -7.08
C PRO A 215 -27.26 12.40 -6.93
N MET A 216 -27.93 12.46 -5.79
CA MET A 216 -29.20 11.75 -5.57
C MET A 216 -30.37 12.55 -6.16
N ARG A 217 -31.20 11.94 -7.02
CA ARG A 217 -32.35 12.61 -7.67
C ARG A 217 -33.44 13.08 -6.71
N PHE A 218 -33.47 12.52 -5.50
CA PHE A 218 -34.40 12.90 -4.44
C PHE A 218 -33.84 13.99 -3.51
N GLN A 219 -32.57 14.39 -3.68
CA GLN A 219 -31.99 15.52 -2.95
C GLN A 219 -32.47 16.84 -3.55
N THR A 220 -33.09 17.68 -2.73
CA THR A 220 -33.59 19.00 -3.15
C THR A 220 -32.67 20.15 -2.75
N ARG A 221 -31.58 19.85 -2.02
CA ARG A 221 -30.57 20.81 -1.58
C ARG A 221 -29.21 20.44 -2.18
N TYR A 222 -28.29 19.95 -1.35
CA TYR A 222 -26.96 19.50 -1.77
C TYR A 222 -26.48 18.37 -0.88
N ASP A 223 -25.60 17.54 -1.41
CA ASP A 223 -24.86 16.55 -0.65
C ASP A 223 -23.41 16.99 -0.48
N SER A 224 -22.74 16.48 0.55
CA SER A 224 -21.39 16.90 0.92
C SER A 224 -20.38 15.86 0.46
N VAL A 225 -19.40 16.30 -0.31
CA VAL A 225 -18.29 15.47 -0.79
C VAL A 225 -17.03 15.96 -0.11
N TYR A 226 -16.32 15.07 0.55
CA TYR A 226 -15.11 15.39 1.28
C TYR A 226 -13.90 14.81 0.56
N VAL A 227 -12.94 15.68 0.23
CA VAL A 227 -11.68 15.29 -0.44
C VAL A 227 -10.54 15.45 0.54
N GLN A 228 -9.83 14.36 0.82
CA GLN A 228 -8.75 14.30 1.81
C GLN A 228 -7.42 13.88 1.17
N ALA A 229 -6.33 14.54 1.55
CA ALA A 229 -4.99 14.29 1.02
C ALA A 229 -4.00 13.87 2.13
N SER A 230 -3.10 12.93 1.83
CA SER A 230 -2.07 12.42 2.75
C SER A 230 -0.73 13.14 2.58
N GLN A 231 -0.62 13.93 1.52
CA GLN A 231 0.54 14.75 1.14
C GLN A 231 0.07 15.92 0.28
N THR A 232 0.96 16.87 -0.02
CA THR A 232 0.63 18.00 -0.88
C THR A 232 0.17 17.53 -2.25
N THR A 233 -1.08 17.84 -2.59
CA THR A 233 -1.81 17.29 -3.73
C THR A 233 -2.62 18.40 -4.39
N GLN A 234 -2.49 18.52 -5.70
CA GLN A 234 -3.36 19.36 -6.50
C GLN A 234 -4.59 18.55 -6.91
N VAL A 235 -5.78 19.08 -6.64
CA VAL A 235 -7.07 18.47 -6.97
C VAL A 235 -7.83 19.40 -7.91
N VAL A 236 -8.44 18.83 -8.95
CA VAL A 236 -9.32 19.51 -9.89
C VAL A 236 -10.70 18.88 -9.79
N ILE A 237 -11.72 19.70 -9.54
CA ILE A 237 -13.12 19.29 -9.50
C ILE A 237 -13.85 19.96 -10.65
N LYS A 238 -14.47 19.18 -11.52
CA LYS A 238 -15.32 19.66 -12.61
C LYS A 238 -16.77 19.30 -12.32
N SER A 239 -17.64 20.30 -12.21
CA SER A 239 -19.08 20.10 -11.95
C SER A 239 -19.88 21.30 -12.43
N GLY A 240 -21.07 21.07 -13.02
CA GLY A 240 -21.96 22.17 -13.46
C GLY A 240 -21.34 23.13 -14.48
N GLY A 241 -20.34 22.67 -15.26
CA GLY A 241 -19.61 23.52 -16.22
C GLY A 241 -18.58 24.46 -15.57
N GLN A 242 -18.24 24.26 -14.29
CA GLN A 242 -17.20 25.00 -13.57
C GLN A 242 -16.05 24.08 -13.19
N ASP A 243 -14.83 24.62 -13.24
CA ASP A 243 -13.60 23.94 -12.81
C ASP A 243 -13.08 24.61 -11.52
N LYS A 244 -13.02 23.87 -10.41
CA LYS A 244 -12.39 24.29 -9.15
C LYS A 244 -11.04 23.59 -9.01
N VAL A 245 -9.96 24.36 -8.95
CA VAL A 245 -8.62 23.85 -8.64
C VAL A 245 -8.29 24.19 -7.19
N MET A 246 -7.80 23.21 -6.43
CA MET A 246 -7.37 23.38 -5.04
C MET A 246 -6.04 22.68 -4.78
N LEU A 247 -5.30 23.20 -3.81
CA LEU A 247 -4.08 22.59 -3.30
C LEU A 247 -4.34 22.13 -1.87
N LEU A 248 -4.32 20.82 -1.63
CA LEU A 248 -4.49 20.22 -0.31
C LEU A 248 -3.14 19.78 0.23
N ASN A 249 -2.81 20.16 1.46
CA ASN A 249 -1.62 19.68 2.17
C ASN A 249 -1.92 18.40 2.94
N LYS A 250 -0.88 17.79 3.51
CA LYS A 250 -0.96 16.57 4.32
C LYS A 250 -2.01 16.68 5.43
N GLY A 251 -2.95 15.74 5.45
CA GLY A 251 -4.03 15.64 6.43
C GLY A 251 -5.14 16.68 6.26
N GLN A 252 -5.05 17.56 5.26
CA GLN A 252 -6.12 18.51 4.96
C GLN A 252 -7.29 17.83 4.25
N ILE A 253 -8.47 18.36 4.54
CA ILE A 253 -9.73 17.95 3.93
C ILE A 253 -10.46 19.19 3.43
N GLU A 254 -11.17 19.05 2.32
CA GLU A 254 -12.02 20.11 1.77
C GLU A 254 -13.42 19.54 1.50
N GLU A 255 -14.45 20.29 1.89
CA GLU A 255 -15.84 20.00 1.53
C GLU A 255 -16.18 20.66 0.18
N PHE A 256 -16.67 19.85 -0.75
CA PHE A 256 -17.31 20.28 -1.99
C PHE A 256 -18.80 19.91 -1.92
N ARG A 257 -19.67 20.84 -2.33
CA ARG A 257 -21.13 20.61 -2.35
C ARG A 257 -21.57 20.19 -3.73
N ILE A 258 -22.27 19.06 -3.82
CA ILE A 258 -22.86 18.57 -5.06
C ILE A 258 -24.37 18.81 -5.05
N GLU A 259 -24.87 19.50 -6.07
CA GLU A 259 -26.29 19.83 -6.24
C GLU A 259 -26.96 18.86 -7.23
N MET A 260 -28.29 18.79 -7.18
CA MET A 260 -29.07 17.95 -8.09
C MET A 260 -28.75 18.26 -9.57
N ASN A 261 -28.66 17.22 -10.40
CA ASN A 261 -28.29 17.25 -11.84
C ASN A 261 -26.81 17.50 -12.17
N ASN A 262 -26.00 17.99 -11.23
CA ASN A 262 -24.60 18.29 -11.47
C ASN A 262 -23.71 17.13 -11.00
N GLY A 263 -23.53 16.11 -11.85
CA GLY A 263 -22.45 15.14 -11.66
C GLY A 263 -21.09 15.84 -11.56
N ALA A 264 -20.10 15.18 -10.96
CA ALA A 264 -18.76 15.74 -10.84
C ALA A 264 -17.66 14.74 -11.22
N LEU A 265 -16.61 15.27 -11.85
CA LEU A 265 -15.34 14.58 -12.06
C LEU A 265 -14.30 15.19 -11.11
N ILE A 266 -13.66 14.38 -10.31
CA ILE A 266 -12.53 14.78 -9.46
C ILE A 266 -11.27 14.10 -9.96
N THR A 267 -10.23 14.87 -10.24
CA THR A 267 -8.90 14.37 -10.58
C THR A 267 -7.83 14.94 -9.66
N ALA A 268 -6.79 14.15 -9.38
CA ALA A 268 -5.69 14.55 -8.51
C ALA A 268 -4.33 14.08 -9.05
N ASN A 269 -3.25 14.81 -8.75
CA ASN A 269 -1.90 14.40 -9.15
C ASN A 269 -1.31 13.29 -8.23
N GLN A 270 -1.86 13.15 -7.01
CA GLN A 270 -1.50 12.13 -6.02
C GLN A 270 -2.76 11.41 -5.51
N GLY A 271 -2.60 10.27 -4.86
CA GLY A 271 -3.72 9.51 -4.30
C GLY A 271 -4.47 10.32 -3.24
N ILE A 272 -5.80 10.35 -3.34
CA ILE A 272 -6.72 11.01 -2.38
C ILE A 272 -7.83 10.06 -1.92
N GLN A 273 -8.41 10.37 -0.78
CA GLN A 273 -9.66 9.75 -0.32
C GLN A 273 -10.82 10.68 -0.62
N VAL A 274 -11.92 10.12 -1.13
CA VAL A 274 -13.15 10.85 -1.42
C VAL A 274 -14.30 10.15 -0.70
N LEU A 275 -15.05 10.91 0.10
CA LEU A 275 -16.19 10.43 0.87
C LEU A 275 -17.42 11.25 0.49
N TYR A 276 -18.57 10.59 0.39
CA TYR A 276 -19.85 11.21 0.06
C TYR A 276 -20.79 11.07 1.24
N LEU A 277 -21.25 12.20 1.77
CA LEU A 277 -22.28 12.27 2.80
C LEU A 277 -23.57 12.78 2.15
N PHE A 278 -24.56 11.89 2.04
CA PHE A 278 -25.93 12.32 1.78
C PHE A 278 -26.39 13.10 3.00
N ASN A 279 -26.80 14.36 2.83
CA ASN A 279 -27.06 15.25 3.96
C ASN A 279 -28.47 15.08 4.59
N GLY A 280 -29.21 14.09 4.12
CA GLY A 280 -30.63 13.94 4.42
C GLY A 280 -31.48 14.84 3.52
N VAL A 281 -32.79 14.57 3.50
CA VAL A 281 -33.76 15.41 2.79
C VAL A 281 -35.16 15.26 3.40
N ARG A 282 -35.93 16.32 3.37
CA ARG A 282 -37.38 16.28 3.59
C ARG A 282 -38.09 16.23 2.24
N VAL A 283 -38.72 15.11 1.93
CA VAL A 283 -39.34 14.85 0.61
C VAL A 283 -40.72 15.49 0.52
N SER A 284 -41.60 15.21 1.47
CA SER A 284 -42.96 15.78 1.52
C SER A 284 -43.57 15.61 2.92
N GLY A 285 -44.28 16.62 3.44
CA GLY A 285 -44.97 16.49 4.73
C GLY A 285 -44.05 15.98 5.86
N LEU A 286 -44.32 14.78 6.39
CA LEU A 286 -43.50 14.10 7.41
C LEU A 286 -42.46 13.12 6.82
N LEU A 287 -42.47 12.88 5.51
CA LEU A 287 -41.54 11.99 4.82
C LEU A 287 -40.13 12.60 4.77
N MET A 288 -39.18 11.93 5.43
CA MET A 288 -37.79 12.36 5.53
C MET A 288 -36.88 11.17 5.28
N TYR A 289 -35.78 11.38 4.56
CA TYR A 289 -34.70 10.41 4.41
C TYR A 289 -33.49 10.93 5.15
N ASP A 290 -32.85 10.06 5.93
CA ASP A 290 -31.77 10.46 6.81
C ASP A 290 -30.39 10.29 6.17
N PRO A 291 -29.35 10.96 6.72
CA PRO A 291 -28.01 10.94 6.14
C PRO A 291 -27.43 9.53 6.07
N PHE A 292 -26.57 9.28 5.08
CA PHE A 292 -25.71 8.09 5.05
C PHE A 292 -24.34 8.49 4.52
N LEU A 293 -23.30 7.78 4.94
CA LEU A 293 -21.93 8.00 4.49
C LEU A 293 -21.52 6.88 3.56
N MET A 294 -20.89 7.22 2.43
CA MET A 294 -20.26 6.22 1.59
C MET A 294 -18.85 6.62 1.15
N THR A 295 -17.98 5.64 1.00
CA THR A 295 -16.70 5.81 0.30
C THR A 295 -16.94 5.94 -1.20
N VAL A 296 -16.35 6.94 -1.84
CA VAL A 296 -16.36 7.07 -3.30
C VAL A 296 -15.11 6.40 -3.83
N LEU A 297 -15.29 5.28 -4.52
CA LEU A 297 -14.17 4.54 -5.09
C LEU A 297 -13.62 5.25 -6.33
N SER A 298 -12.30 5.20 -6.49
CA SER A 298 -11.67 5.66 -7.71
C SER A 298 -12.09 4.79 -8.89
N THR A 299 -12.11 5.36 -10.09
CA THR A 299 -12.41 4.62 -11.32
C THR A 299 -11.48 3.42 -11.54
N ASP A 300 -10.30 3.42 -10.91
CA ASP A 300 -9.35 2.29 -10.92
C ASP A 300 -9.92 1.03 -10.24
N TYR A 301 -10.95 1.18 -9.40
CA TYR A 301 -11.66 0.08 -8.73
C TYR A 301 -12.94 -0.34 -9.45
N PHE A 302 -13.24 0.24 -10.63
CA PHE A 302 -14.42 -0.15 -11.38
C PHE A 302 -14.26 -1.57 -11.92
N CYS A 303 -15.29 -2.38 -11.72
CA CYS A 303 -15.38 -3.77 -12.15
C CYS A 303 -16.31 -3.91 -13.37
N SER A 304 -16.16 -5.02 -14.10
CA SER A 304 -17.04 -5.41 -15.21
C SER A 304 -18.34 -6.10 -14.74
N SER A 305 -18.41 -6.47 -13.46
CA SER A 305 -19.61 -7.05 -12.87
C SER A 305 -19.71 -6.73 -11.38
N TYR A 306 -20.94 -6.62 -10.90
CA TYR A 306 -21.28 -6.33 -9.53
C TYR A 306 -22.46 -7.16 -9.04
N THR A 307 -22.49 -7.35 -7.73
CA THR A 307 -23.57 -7.87 -6.93
C THR A 307 -24.12 -6.75 -6.05
N LEU A 308 -25.45 -6.63 -5.96
CA LEU A 308 -26.13 -5.69 -5.08
C LEU A 308 -27.10 -6.41 -4.14
N ASN A 309 -27.11 -5.95 -2.88
CA ASN A 309 -27.99 -6.44 -1.82
C ASN A 309 -28.89 -5.31 -1.33
N GLY A 310 -30.20 -5.46 -1.51
CA GLY A 310 -31.20 -4.49 -1.07
C GLY A 310 -31.60 -4.75 0.38
N GLN A 311 -31.76 -3.69 1.16
CA GLN A 311 -32.22 -3.81 2.54
C GLN A 311 -33.75 -3.87 2.60
N ALA A 312 -34.28 -4.84 3.37
CA ALA A 312 -35.71 -4.97 3.56
C ALA A 312 -36.28 -3.71 4.22
N GLY A 313 -37.41 -3.21 3.71
CA GLY A 313 -38.05 -1.98 4.21
C GLY A 313 -37.47 -0.68 3.66
N PHE A 314 -36.52 -0.75 2.73
CA PHE A 314 -35.97 0.41 2.03
C PHE A 314 -36.39 0.46 0.57
N ASP A 315 -36.51 1.67 0.03
CA ASP A 315 -36.56 1.93 -1.40
C ASP A 315 -35.13 1.86 -1.95
N ASN A 316 -34.74 0.67 -2.40
CA ASN A 316 -33.38 0.38 -2.87
C ASN A 316 -33.16 0.85 -4.31
N LYS A 317 -31.98 1.40 -4.60
CA LYS A 317 -31.57 1.85 -5.94
C LYS A 317 -30.11 1.53 -6.21
N ALA A 318 -29.84 1.15 -7.45
CA ALA A 318 -28.50 1.01 -8.00
C ALA A 318 -28.16 2.33 -8.70
N LEU A 319 -27.06 2.96 -8.30
CA LEU A 319 -26.52 4.16 -8.92
C LEU A 319 -25.37 3.77 -9.85
N PHE A 320 -25.61 3.83 -11.16
CA PHE A 320 -24.63 3.46 -12.19
C PHE A 320 -23.78 4.65 -12.60
N LEU A 321 -22.49 4.42 -12.85
CA LEU A 321 -21.54 5.34 -13.46
C LEU A 321 -20.85 4.61 -14.61
N ILE A 322 -21.11 5.00 -15.85
CA ILE A 322 -20.65 4.24 -17.02
C ILE A 322 -20.28 5.18 -18.16
N ARG A 323 -19.26 4.80 -18.93
CA ARG A 323 -18.86 5.52 -20.14
C ARG A 323 -19.98 5.46 -21.18
N ASN A 324 -20.22 6.56 -21.88
CA ASN A 324 -21.31 6.69 -22.85
C ASN A 324 -21.23 5.64 -23.97
N SER A 325 -20.03 5.25 -24.41
CA SER A 325 -19.82 4.22 -25.43
C SER A 325 -20.24 2.81 -24.98
N ASP A 326 -20.29 2.56 -23.67
CA ASP A 326 -20.41 1.21 -23.12
C ASP A 326 -21.84 0.92 -22.64
N LEU A 327 -22.72 1.94 -22.64
CA LEU A 327 -24.14 1.88 -22.30
C LEU A 327 -24.91 0.74 -23.01
N PRO A 328 -24.74 0.49 -24.32
CA PRO A 328 -25.50 -0.57 -25.00
C PRO A 328 -25.24 -1.98 -24.45
N GLY A 329 -24.07 -2.19 -23.83
CA GLY A 329 -23.69 -3.47 -23.24
C GLY A 329 -24.07 -3.64 -21.77
N LEU A 330 -24.57 -2.59 -21.10
CA LEU A 330 -24.94 -2.65 -19.69
C LEU A 330 -26.15 -3.56 -19.46
N ARG A 331 -26.06 -4.43 -18.45
CA ARG A 331 -27.11 -5.35 -18.04
C ARG A 331 -27.38 -5.22 -16.54
N PHE A 332 -28.63 -5.38 -16.16
CA PHE A 332 -29.08 -5.52 -14.78
C PHE A 332 -29.98 -6.76 -14.68
N ASP A 333 -29.67 -7.68 -13.78
CA ASP A 333 -30.28 -9.01 -13.65
C ASP A 333 -30.27 -9.79 -14.98
N ASN A 334 -29.13 -9.74 -15.67
CA ASN A 334 -28.93 -10.32 -17.01
C ASN A 334 -29.86 -9.78 -18.11
N ALA A 335 -30.62 -8.73 -17.84
CA ALA A 335 -31.49 -8.06 -18.80
C ALA A 335 -30.94 -6.67 -19.17
N PRO A 336 -31.25 -6.13 -20.38
CA PRO A 336 -31.04 -4.72 -20.67
C PRO A 336 -31.81 -3.84 -19.67
N LEU A 337 -31.27 -2.65 -19.39
CA LEU A 337 -31.97 -1.69 -18.54
C LEU A 337 -33.33 -1.27 -19.16
N PRO A 338 -34.35 -1.01 -18.33
CA PRO A 338 -35.64 -0.50 -18.81
C PRO A 338 -35.47 0.80 -19.64
N SER A 339 -36.27 0.95 -20.70
CA SER A 339 -36.17 2.09 -21.63
C SER A 339 -36.48 3.46 -21.00
N ASN A 340 -37.13 3.47 -19.84
CA ASN A 340 -37.41 4.68 -19.06
C ASN A 340 -36.24 5.12 -18.17
N VAL A 341 -35.15 4.35 -18.09
CA VAL A 341 -33.93 4.76 -17.37
C VAL A 341 -33.21 5.85 -18.19
N GLN A 342 -33.21 7.07 -17.67
CA GLN A 342 -32.54 8.20 -18.30
C GLN A 342 -31.14 8.39 -17.72
N PHE A 343 -30.12 8.27 -18.56
CA PHE A 343 -28.74 8.57 -18.21
C PHE A 343 -28.45 10.07 -18.32
N THR A 344 -27.77 10.61 -17.33
CA THR A 344 -27.38 12.02 -17.25
C THR A 344 -25.86 12.14 -17.40
N PRO A 345 -25.35 12.95 -18.36
CA PRO A 345 -23.91 13.14 -18.52
C PRO A 345 -23.24 13.75 -17.30
N ILE A 346 -22.01 13.31 -17.01
CA ILE A 346 -21.13 13.94 -16.02
C ILE A 346 -20.24 14.95 -16.77
N GLY A 347 -20.47 16.23 -16.53
CA GLY A 347 -19.77 17.32 -17.22
C GLY A 347 -18.25 17.21 -17.13
N GLY A 348 -17.57 17.42 -18.27
CA GLY A 348 -16.11 17.32 -18.35
C GLY A 348 -15.57 15.89 -18.41
N SER A 349 -16.42 14.88 -18.61
CA SER A 349 -16.05 13.47 -18.73
C SER A 349 -16.81 12.76 -19.86
N GLU A 350 -16.40 11.54 -20.17
CA GLU A 350 -17.07 10.62 -21.10
C GLU A 350 -18.12 9.71 -20.42
N PHE A 351 -18.43 9.98 -19.16
CA PHE A 351 -19.31 9.15 -18.33
C PHE A 351 -20.70 9.77 -18.17
N SER A 352 -21.68 8.90 -17.96
CA SER A 352 -23.04 9.24 -17.54
C SER A 352 -23.44 8.42 -16.32
N TRP A 353 -24.49 8.86 -15.65
CA TRP A 353 -25.04 8.20 -14.48
C TRP A 353 -26.55 8.02 -14.53
N ALA A 354 -27.06 7.00 -13.83
CA ALA A 354 -28.50 6.76 -13.69
C ALA A 354 -28.81 6.01 -12.39
N GLU A 355 -30.00 6.25 -11.84
CA GLU A 355 -30.58 5.48 -10.74
C GLU A 355 -31.55 4.44 -11.28
N VAL A 356 -31.43 3.19 -10.81
CA VAL A 356 -32.32 2.08 -11.17
C VAL A 356 -32.88 1.47 -9.89
N PRO A 357 -34.20 1.53 -9.63
CA PRO A 357 -34.78 0.92 -8.45
C PRO A 357 -34.72 -0.60 -8.52
N PHE A 358 -34.51 -1.26 -7.38
CA PHE A 358 -34.52 -2.72 -7.26
C PHE A 358 -35.16 -3.16 -5.95
N LYS A 359 -35.60 -4.42 -5.87
CA LYS A 359 -36.35 -4.92 -4.71
C LYS A 359 -35.40 -5.50 -3.66
N ALA A 360 -35.82 -5.47 -2.40
CA ALA A 360 -35.22 -6.33 -1.39
C ALA A 360 -35.63 -7.78 -1.66
N GLY A 361 -34.71 -8.74 -1.50
CA GLY A 361 -35.00 -10.16 -1.70
C GLY A 361 -33.77 -11.05 -1.57
N PHE A 362 -34.00 -12.33 -1.26
CA PHE A 362 -32.97 -13.37 -1.37
C PHE A 362 -32.78 -13.72 -2.84
N GLY A 363 -31.64 -13.32 -3.39
CA GLY A 363 -31.33 -13.38 -4.82
C GLY A 363 -30.65 -12.07 -5.21
N GLN A 364 -29.32 -12.06 -5.12
CA GLN A 364 -28.47 -10.93 -5.48
C GLN A 364 -28.89 -10.33 -6.81
N HIS A 365 -29.08 -9.01 -6.82
CA HIS A 365 -29.17 -8.30 -8.09
C HIS A 365 -27.79 -8.26 -8.72
N SER A 366 -27.72 -8.47 -10.03
CA SER A 366 -26.45 -8.45 -10.75
C SER A 366 -26.41 -7.27 -11.70
N ALA A 367 -25.26 -6.62 -11.79
CA ALA A 367 -24.97 -5.65 -12.84
C ALA A 367 -23.76 -6.12 -13.61
N SER A 368 -23.77 -6.06 -14.94
CA SER A 368 -22.63 -6.48 -15.74
C SER A 368 -22.47 -5.69 -17.03
N GLN A 369 -21.23 -5.60 -17.48
CA GLN A 369 -20.84 -5.05 -18.77
C GLN A 369 -19.73 -5.96 -19.33
N PRO A 370 -19.92 -6.62 -20.50
CA PRO A 370 -19.01 -7.65 -21.01
C PRO A 370 -17.58 -7.20 -21.38
N THR A 371 -17.41 -5.95 -21.79
CA THR A 371 -16.19 -5.40 -22.42
C THR A 371 -15.57 -4.22 -21.67
N ALA A 372 -16.23 -3.70 -20.63
CA ALA A 372 -15.81 -2.48 -19.96
C ALA A 372 -16.07 -2.54 -18.45
N SER A 373 -15.26 -1.79 -17.71
CA SER A 373 -15.49 -1.52 -16.29
C SER A 373 -16.40 -0.32 -16.12
N PHE A 374 -17.25 -0.35 -15.10
CA PHE A 374 -18.17 0.73 -14.75
C PHE A 374 -18.30 0.80 -13.23
N GLY A 375 -18.85 1.87 -12.67
CA GLY A 375 -19.07 2.05 -11.24
C GLY A 375 -20.52 1.75 -10.86
N VAL A 376 -20.73 1.13 -9.70
CA VAL A 376 -22.07 0.92 -9.14
C VAL A 376 -22.05 1.17 -7.64
N TYR A 377 -23.03 1.92 -7.16
CA TYR A 377 -23.31 2.07 -5.72
C TYR A 377 -24.69 1.52 -5.39
N SER A 378 -24.80 0.86 -4.25
CA SER A 378 -26.07 0.43 -3.67
C SER A 378 -26.51 1.47 -2.65
N ILE A 379 -27.64 2.10 -2.89
CA ILE A 379 -28.25 3.08 -1.98
C ILE A 379 -29.65 2.63 -1.62
N GLY A 380 -30.11 3.00 -0.43
CA GLY A 380 -31.51 2.83 -0.08
C GLY A 380 -31.96 3.88 0.92
N VAL A 381 -33.22 4.27 0.82
CA VAL A 381 -33.84 5.26 1.70
C VAL A 381 -35.16 4.75 2.22
N SER A 382 -35.50 5.14 3.44
CA SER A 382 -36.82 4.90 4.02
C SER A 382 -37.14 6.00 5.03
N GLN A 383 -38.33 5.98 5.59
CA GLN A 383 -38.75 7.00 6.55
C GLN A 383 -37.77 7.08 7.73
N MET A 384 -37.10 8.24 7.85
CA MET A 384 -36.07 8.52 8.86
C MET A 384 -34.97 7.45 8.85
N ASN A 385 -34.51 7.07 7.65
CA ASN A 385 -33.39 6.17 7.49
C ASN A 385 -32.77 6.30 6.08
N GLY A 386 -31.53 5.84 5.94
CA GLY A 386 -30.86 5.76 4.66
C GLY A 386 -29.55 5.01 4.79
N TYR A 387 -29.10 4.37 3.72
CA TYR A 387 -27.80 3.72 3.65
C TYR A 387 -27.18 3.90 2.28
N GLY A 388 -25.86 3.80 2.21
CA GLY A 388 -25.14 3.79 0.94
C GLY A 388 -23.79 3.09 1.04
N ALA A 389 -23.43 2.34 0.00
CA ALA A 389 -22.11 1.75 -0.12
C ALA A 389 -21.77 1.48 -1.59
N PRO A 390 -20.49 1.40 -1.97
CA PRO A 390 -20.13 0.83 -3.27
C PRO A 390 -20.66 -0.61 -3.40
N ALA A 391 -21.08 -1.00 -4.60
CA ALA A 391 -21.55 -2.35 -4.85
C ALA A 391 -20.38 -3.36 -4.82
N LEU A 392 -20.70 -4.63 -4.59
CA LEU A 392 -19.71 -5.70 -4.44
C LEU A 392 -19.25 -6.17 -5.82
N CYS A 393 -17.96 -6.16 -6.14
CA CYS A 393 -17.47 -6.69 -7.42
C CYS A 393 -17.73 -8.21 -7.55
N GLY A 394 -18.26 -8.63 -8.71
CA GLY A 394 -18.66 -10.01 -9.00
C GLY A 394 -17.59 -10.87 -9.68
N GLN A 395 -16.53 -10.25 -10.21
CA GLN A 395 -15.33 -10.93 -10.71
C GLN A 395 -14.09 -10.09 -10.39
N SER A 396 -12.99 -10.76 -10.06
CA SER A 396 -11.68 -10.17 -9.77
C SER A 396 -11.07 -9.60 -11.07
N GLY A 397 -11.51 -8.42 -11.46
CA GLY A 397 -10.99 -7.65 -12.57
C GLY A 397 -11.06 -6.17 -12.22
N GLY A 398 -10.07 -5.69 -11.48
CA GLY A 398 -9.98 -4.28 -11.07
C GLY A 398 -9.44 -4.03 -9.65
N GLY A 399 -8.93 -5.04 -8.93
CA GLY A 399 -8.16 -4.78 -7.73
C GLY A 399 -6.79 -4.16 -8.10
N PRO A 400 -6.23 -3.23 -7.29
CA PRO A 400 -4.83 -2.86 -7.42
C PRO A 400 -3.98 -4.11 -7.51
N SER A 401 -2.96 -4.06 -8.37
CA SER A 401 -1.94 -5.09 -8.47
C SER A 401 -1.44 -5.47 -7.06
N PRO A 402 -1.02 -6.73 -6.86
CA PRO A 402 -0.48 -7.17 -5.57
C PRO A 402 0.53 -6.13 -5.05
N PRO A 403 0.43 -5.76 -3.77
CA PRO A 403 1.28 -4.71 -3.21
C PRO A 403 2.75 -5.04 -3.51
N SER A 404 3.43 -4.09 -4.14
CA SER A 404 4.76 -4.26 -4.74
C SER A 404 5.63 -3.07 -4.37
N CYS A 405 6.95 -3.24 -4.37
CA CYS A 405 7.87 -2.12 -4.17
C CYS A 405 7.77 -1.02 -5.23
N SER A 406 7.11 -1.27 -6.36
CA SER A 406 6.75 -0.23 -7.34
C SER A 406 5.62 0.70 -6.86
N SER A 407 4.88 0.31 -5.82
CA SER A 407 3.72 1.06 -5.30
C SER A 407 4.05 2.04 -4.18
N ILE A 408 5.27 2.00 -3.64
CA ILE A 408 5.72 2.93 -2.58
C ILE A 408 7.05 3.60 -2.97
N THR A 409 7.30 4.79 -2.46
CA THR A 409 8.59 5.48 -2.62
C THR A 409 9.22 5.65 -1.24
N CYS A 410 10.41 5.08 -1.03
CA CYS A 410 11.15 5.18 0.22
C CYS A 410 12.03 6.43 0.27
N SER A 411 12.37 6.88 1.48
CA SER A 411 13.35 7.94 1.70
C SER A 411 14.73 7.56 1.14
N THR A 412 15.61 8.54 0.90
CA THR A 412 16.91 8.33 0.23
C THR A 412 17.82 7.33 0.96
N ASP A 413 17.69 7.21 2.28
CA ASP A 413 18.42 6.30 3.17
C ASP A 413 17.73 4.93 3.35
N GLN A 414 16.59 4.71 2.69
CA GLN A 414 15.79 3.50 2.78
C GLN A 414 15.64 2.81 1.42
N GLU A 415 15.44 1.50 1.44
CA GLU A 415 15.08 0.69 0.28
C GLU A 415 13.78 -0.06 0.56
N CYS A 416 12.99 -0.29 -0.49
CA CYS A 416 11.78 -1.08 -0.34
C CYS A 416 12.14 -2.57 -0.37
N GLN A 417 11.62 -3.31 0.59
CA GLN A 417 11.67 -4.77 0.63
C GLN A 417 10.27 -5.32 0.84
N MET A 418 9.97 -6.47 0.22
CA MET A 418 8.74 -7.20 0.50
C MET A 418 8.91 -7.97 1.81
N LYS A 419 8.14 -7.60 2.84
CA LYS A 419 8.07 -8.31 4.13
C LYS A 419 6.63 -8.75 4.37
N ASP A 420 6.44 -10.04 4.65
CA ASP A 420 5.13 -10.64 4.92
C ASP A 420 4.05 -10.33 3.87
N GLY A 421 4.46 -10.20 2.60
CA GLY A 421 3.57 -9.87 1.49
C GLY A 421 3.30 -8.37 1.28
N TYR A 422 3.95 -7.47 2.03
CA TYR A 422 3.77 -6.01 1.91
C TYR A 422 5.09 -5.27 1.61
N PRO A 423 5.07 -4.24 0.76
CA PRO A 423 6.22 -3.39 0.51
C PRO A 423 6.51 -2.54 1.74
N THR A 424 7.73 -2.65 2.27
CA THR A 424 8.17 -1.99 3.50
C THR A 424 9.47 -1.27 3.24
N CYS A 425 9.54 0.01 3.58
CA CYS A 425 10.79 0.77 3.54
C CYS A 425 11.67 0.38 4.73
N VAL A 426 12.83 -0.18 4.45
CA VAL A 426 13.83 -0.54 5.46
C VAL A 426 15.09 0.29 5.27
N LYS A 427 15.81 0.56 6.35
CA LYS A 427 17.07 1.29 6.29
C LYS A 427 18.08 0.53 5.43
N LYS A 428 18.69 1.19 4.45
CA LYS A 428 19.73 0.59 3.62
C LYS A 428 20.88 0.10 4.51
N ARG A 429 21.40 -1.09 4.22
CA ARG A 429 22.66 -1.52 4.85
C ARG A 429 23.78 -0.56 4.40
N PRO A 430 24.72 -0.19 5.30
CA PRO A 430 25.87 0.61 4.93
C PRO A 430 26.66 -0.05 3.80
N SER A 431 27.24 0.76 2.90
CA SER A 431 28.18 0.25 1.90
C SER A 431 29.46 -0.24 2.56
N GLY A 432 30.05 -1.31 2.02
CA GLY A 432 31.34 -1.85 2.46
C GLY A 432 32.49 -1.29 1.63
N THR A 433 33.66 -1.09 2.24
CA THR A 433 34.87 -0.64 1.54
C THR A 433 36.07 -1.54 1.86
N CYS A 434 36.59 -2.20 0.83
CA CYS A 434 37.84 -2.94 0.84
C CYS A 434 38.92 -2.14 0.11
N TRP A 435 40.19 -2.29 0.50
CA TRP A 435 41.30 -1.73 -0.26
C TRP A 435 42.57 -2.56 -0.17
N ALA A 436 43.46 -2.36 -1.13
CA ALA A 436 44.83 -2.86 -1.12
C ALA A 436 45.81 -1.74 -1.50
N MET A 437 46.94 -1.63 -0.80
CA MET A 437 47.93 -0.58 -0.99
C MET A 437 49.35 -1.07 -0.71
N GLY A 438 50.35 -0.51 -1.42
CA GLY A 438 51.76 -0.65 -1.04
C GLY A 438 52.30 -2.07 -1.18
N ASP A 439 52.99 -2.56 -0.14
CA ASP A 439 53.70 -3.84 -0.05
C ASP A 439 52.83 -4.97 0.51
N PRO A 440 51.97 -5.54 -0.32
CA PRO A 440 50.57 -5.21 -0.30
C PRO A 440 49.92 -5.42 1.09
N HIS A 441 49.48 -4.31 1.66
CA HIS A 441 48.56 -4.25 2.79
C HIS A 441 47.13 -4.32 2.28
N TYR A 442 46.30 -5.16 2.89
CA TYR A 442 44.88 -5.30 2.59
C TYR A 442 44.04 -4.91 3.80
N ARG A 443 42.86 -4.34 3.52
CA ARG A 443 41.75 -4.25 4.48
C ARG A 443 40.48 -4.80 3.84
N THR A 444 39.86 -5.79 4.47
CA THR A 444 38.60 -6.41 4.03
C THR A 444 37.41 -5.48 4.20
N PHE A 445 36.25 -5.87 3.66
CA PHE A 445 34.99 -5.13 3.84
C PHE A 445 34.57 -5.00 5.31
N ASP A 446 34.86 -6.02 6.13
CA ASP A 446 34.53 -6.07 7.56
C ASP A 446 35.64 -5.49 8.45
N GLY A 447 36.71 -4.95 7.84
CA GLY A 447 37.75 -4.18 8.51
C GLY A 447 38.96 -4.97 8.98
N ARG A 448 39.12 -6.24 8.60
CA ARG A 448 40.32 -7.04 8.91
C ARG A 448 41.52 -6.58 8.10
N TYR A 449 42.62 -6.33 8.79
CA TYR A 449 43.91 -5.98 8.19
C TYR A 449 44.80 -7.20 8.02
N PHE A 450 45.49 -7.32 6.88
CA PHE A 450 46.52 -8.34 6.68
C PHE A 450 47.51 -7.95 5.58
N ASN A 451 48.67 -8.63 5.59
CA ASN A 451 49.74 -8.42 4.61
C ASN A 451 49.89 -9.68 3.78
N PHE A 452 50.06 -9.52 2.47
CA PHE A 452 50.23 -10.66 1.57
C PHE A 452 51.12 -10.33 0.37
N MET A 453 52.36 -10.82 0.38
CA MET A 453 53.40 -10.53 -0.62
C MET A 453 53.34 -11.46 -1.85
N GLY A 454 52.15 -11.73 -2.38
CA GLY A 454 51.99 -12.55 -3.58
C GLY A 454 52.32 -11.80 -4.87
N THR A 455 52.84 -12.48 -5.90
CA THR A 455 53.26 -11.88 -7.19
C THR A 455 52.47 -12.45 -8.39
N CYS A 456 51.23 -12.84 -8.16
CA CYS A 456 50.34 -13.42 -9.17
C CYS A 456 49.07 -12.59 -9.30
N THR A 457 48.15 -13.07 -10.13
CA THR A 457 46.78 -12.55 -10.18
C THR A 457 45.93 -13.20 -9.09
N TYR A 458 45.21 -12.39 -8.33
CA TYR A 458 44.35 -12.82 -7.23
C TYR A 458 42.94 -12.23 -7.37
N ILE A 459 41.93 -13.01 -7.02
CA ILE A 459 40.55 -12.53 -6.92
C ILE A 459 40.42 -11.76 -5.59
N ILE A 460 40.23 -10.45 -5.67
CA ILE A 460 40.04 -9.63 -4.46
C ILE A 460 38.57 -9.54 -4.06
N ALA A 461 37.64 -9.49 -5.01
CA ALA A 461 36.21 -9.53 -4.72
C ALA A 461 35.43 -10.07 -5.90
N LYS A 462 34.51 -11.00 -5.67
CA LYS A 462 33.52 -11.42 -6.66
C LYS A 462 32.17 -11.74 -6.01
N ASN A 463 31.10 -11.67 -6.79
CA ASN A 463 29.80 -12.16 -6.35
C ASN A 463 29.79 -13.70 -6.40
N CYS A 464 29.64 -14.35 -5.25
CA CYS A 464 29.70 -15.80 -5.11
C CYS A 464 28.29 -16.43 -5.02
N GLN A 465 27.24 -15.59 -5.02
CA GLN A 465 25.83 -15.98 -5.01
C GLN A 465 25.07 -15.27 -6.13
N ALA A 466 25.53 -15.43 -7.39
CA ALA A 466 24.96 -14.76 -8.56
C ALA A 466 23.48 -15.13 -8.86
N ASN A 467 22.93 -16.17 -8.22
CA ASN A 467 21.55 -16.63 -8.44
C ASN A 467 20.48 -15.84 -7.64
N ASP A 468 20.89 -14.94 -6.73
CA ASP A 468 19.99 -14.22 -5.81
C ASP A 468 19.48 -12.87 -6.37
N GLY A 469 19.41 -12.73 -7.69
CA GLY A 469 18.92 -11.50 -8.35
C GLY A 469 19.90 -10.32 -8.35
N LEU A 470 21.16 -10.52 -7.95
CA LEU A 470 22.23 -9.52 -8.03
C LEU A 470 23.20 -9.82 -9.18
N PRO A 471 23.68 -8.81 -9.94
CA PRO A 471 24.58 -9.03 -11.06
C PRO A 471 25.89 -9.74 -10.66
N PRO A 472 26.41 -10.65 -11.51
CA PRO A 472 27.75 -11.20 -11.31
C PRO A 472 28.81 -10.14 -11.60
N PHE A 473 29.86 -10.12 -10.79
CA PHE A 473 31.07 -9.34 -11.03
C PHE A 473 32.28 -10.07 -10.44
N GLU A 474 33.46 -9.76 -10.96
CA GLU A 474 34.75 -10.23 -10.44
C GLU A 474 35.80 -9.12 -10.60
N VAL A 475 36.55 -8.87 -9.52
CA VAL A 475 37.66 -7.92 -9.46
C VAL A 475 38.92 -8.69 -9.12
N GLU A 476 39.91 -8.59 -9.98
CA GLU A 476 41.23 -9.21 -9.83
C GLU A 476 42.31 -8.14 -9.76
N THR A 477 43.38 -8.45 -9.02
CA THR A 477 44.61 -7.67 -9.00
C THR A 477 45.78 -8.56 -9.38
N HIS A 478 46.57 -8.12 -10.35
CA HIS A 478 47.89 -8.68 -10.61
C HIS A 478 48.92 -7.93 -9.77
N ASN A 479 49.57 -8.64 -8.85
CA ASN A 479 50.61 -8.07 -8.03
C ASN A 479 51.98 -8.41 -8.63
N GLU A 480 52.89 -7.45 -8.69
CA GLU A 480 54.22 -7.62 -9.28
C GLU A 480 55.33 -6.93 -8.46
N ASN A 481 56.57 -7.36 -8.67
CA ASN A 481 57.74 -6.81 -7.99
C ASN A 481 58.27 -5.58 -8.73
N ARG A 482 58.76 -4.59 -7.97
CA ARG A 482 59.34 -3.35 -8.52
C ARG A 482 60.84 -3.28 -8.25
N GLY A 483 61.61 -4.11 -8.93
CA GLY A 483 63.06 -4.22 -8.74
C GLY A 483 63.50 -4.89 -7.43
N ASN A 484 62.70 -4.83 -6.36
CA ASN A 484 62.89 -5.58 -5.12
C ASN A 484 61.97 -6.80 -5.09
N ILE A 485 62.53 -8.00 -4.93
CA ILE A 485 61.77 -9.26 -4.91
C ILE A 485 61.07 -9.57 -3.58
N ARG A 486 61.31 -8.76 -2.53
CA ARG A 486 60.74 -8.96 -1.20
C ARG A 486 59.35 -8.35 -1.01
N VAL A 487 58.92 -7.47 -1.92
CA VAL A 487 57.65 -6.74 -1.84
C VAL A 487 56.96 -6.75 -3.20
N SER A 488 55.64 -6.85 -3.20
CA SER A 488 54.82 -6.78 -4.41
C SER A 488 53.84 -5.61 -4.33
N TYR A 489 53.42 -5.11 -5.49
CA TYR A 489 52.49 -3.99 -5.63
C TYR A 489 51.43 -4.34 -6.65
N VAL A 490 50.22 -3.79 -6.53
CA VAL A 490 49.19 -3.90 -7.58
C VAL A 490 49.71 -3.23 -8.85
N GLY A 491 49.85 -4.00 -9.93
CA GLY A 491 50.34 -3.53 -11.24
C GLY A 491 49.27 -3.52 -12.33
N LEU A 492 48.24 -4.35 -12.20
CA LEU A 492 47.10 -4.41 -13.12
C LEU A 492 45.82 -4.73 -12.33
N VAL A 493 44.76 -3.99 -12.63
CA VAL A 493 43.40 -4.24 -12.10
C VAL A 493 42.53 -4.74 -13.23
N THR A 494 41.87 -5.88 -13.01
CA THR A 494 40.93 -6.47 -13.97
C THR A 494 39.54 -6.51 -13.37
N VAL A 495 38.55 -5.91 -14.05
CA VAL A 495 37.14 -5.93 -13.65
C VAL A 495 36.32 -6.63 -14.72
N LYS A 496 35.68 -7.74 -14.35
CA LYS A 496 34.75 -8.51 -15.19
C LYS A 496 33.33 -8.23 -14.72
N VAL A 497 32.52 -7.59 -15.57
CA VAL A 497 31.13 -7.23 -15.26
C VAL A 497 30.33 -7.09 -16.55
N TYR A 498 29.05 -7.46 -16.57
CA TYR A 498 28.20 -7.38 -17.77
C TYR A 498 28.75 -8.04 -19.04
N GLY A 499 29.55 -9.10 -18.86
CA GLY A 499 30.20 -9.81 -19.95
C GLY A 499 31.32 -9.03 -20.64
N VAL A 500 31.79 -7.92 -20.06
CA VAL A 500 32.98 -7.18 -20.52
C VAL A 500 34.13 -7.34 -19.53
N THR A 501 35.35 -7.34 -20.05
CA THR A 501 36.59 -7.38 -19.25
C THR A 501 37.35 -6.06 -19.38
N ILE A 502 37.48 -5.34 -18.27
CA ILE A 502 38.18 -4.06 -18.18
C ILE A 502 39.54 -4.29 -17.53
N ASN A 503 40.62 -3.88 -18.18
CA ASN A 503 41.99 -3.96 -17.67
C ASN A 503 42.55 -2.54 -17.52
N VAL A 504 43.07 -2.23 -16.32
CA VAL A 504 43.72 -0.97 -16.00
C VAL A 504 45.15 -1.24 -15.55
N ALA A 505 46.10 -0.97 -16.43
CA ALA A 505 47.52 -1.20 -16.16
C ALA A 505 48.15 0.02 -15.48
N ARG A 506 49.17 -0.24 -14.66
CA ARG A 506 49.98 0.80 -14.01
C ARG A 506 50.58 1.76 -15.05
N SER A 507 50.70 3.03 -14.70
CA SER A 507 51.33 4.09 -15.49
C SER A 507 50.69 4.38 -16.85
N GLU A 508 49.52 3.81 -17.15
CA GLU A 508 48.73 4.11 -18.35
C GLU A 508 47.59 5.11 -18.04
N ASN A 509 47.97 6.27 -17.50
CA ASN A 509 47.02 7.26 -16.98
C ASN A 509 45.99 7.68 -18.05
N GLY A 510 44.70 7.60 -17.68
CA GLY A 510 43.59 7.97 -18.57
C GLY A 510 43.27 6.95 -19.67
N LEU A 511 43.96 5.81 -19.71
CA LEU A 511 43.73 4.74 -20.67
C LEU A 511 43.24 3.47 -19.96
N VAL A 512 42.36 2.72 -20.62
CA VAL A 512 41.83 1.43 -20.17
C VAL A 512 41.69 0.48 -21.35
N ARG A 513 41.84 -0.83 -21.15
CA ARG A 513 41.51 -1.82 -22.18
C ARG A 513 40.17 -2.47 -21.87
N ILE A 514 39.25 -2.48 -22.82
CA ILE A 514 37.93 -3.12 -22.72
C ILE A 514 37.89 -4.20 -23.80
N ASP A 515 37.75 -5.46 -23.40
CA ASP A 515 37.79 -6.63 -24.29
C ASP A 515 38.96 -6.55 -25.29
N TYR A 516 40.16 -6.35 -24.75
CA TYR A 516 41.46 -6.22 -25.46
C TYR A 516 41.66 -4.94 -26.28
N SER A 517 40.62 -4.13 -26.49
CA SER A 517 40.72 -2.87 -27.24
C SER A 517 41.05 -1.70 -26.30
N LEU A 518 41.97 -0.81 -26.70
CA LEU A 518 42.41 0.33 -25.91
C LEU A 518 41.43 1.52 -26.06
N TYR A 519 41.00 2.11 -24.95
CA TYR A 519 40.10 3.26 -24.89
C TYR A 519 40.67 4.37 -24.02
N ARG A 520 40.31 5.61 -24.34
CA ARG A 520 40.57 6.80 -23.50
C ARG A 520 39.33 7.12 -22.66
N LEU A 521 39.52 7.44 -21.40
CA LEU A 521 38.44 7.84 -20.50
C LEU A 521 37.91 9.26 -20.85
N PRO A 522 36.60 9.54 -20.64
CA PRO A 522 35.58 8.67 -20.08
C PRO A 522 34.97 7.69 -21.11
N VAL A 523 34.47 6.56 -20.62
CA VAL A 523 33.74 5.55 -21.40
C VAL A 523 32.44 5.20 -20.68
N VAL A 524 31.33 5.13 -21.42
CA VAL A 524 30.03 4.71 -20.90
C VAL A 524 29.51 3.54 -21.72
N LEU A 525 29.12 2.46 -21.06
CA LEU A 525 28.69 1.21 -21.66
C LEU A 525 27.34 0.76 -21.10
N LYS A 526 26.69 -0.17 -21.82
CA LYS A 526 25.47 -0.87 -21.39
C LYS A 526 24.32 0.08 -20.99
N GLN A 527 24.00 1.06 -21.84
CA GLN A 527 22.90 2.01 -21.60
C GLN A 527 23.03 2.75 -20.25
N ASP A 528 24.18 3.41 -20.03
CA ASP A 528 24.53 4.15 -18.81
C ASP A 528 24.72 3.33 -17.52
N LYS A 529 24.66 2.00 -17.58
CA LYS A 529 24.83 1.12 -16.42
C LYS A 529 26.27 0.91 -15.97
N LEU A 530 27.24 1.15 -16.85
CA LEU A 530 28.67 0.97 -16.57
C LEU A 530 29.44 2.20 -17.02
N LYS A 531 30.07 2.90 -16.08
CA LYS A 531 30.78 4.16 -16.32
C LYS A 531 32.23 4.02 -15.90
N LEU A 532 33.13 4.41 -16.79
CA LEU A 532 34.56 4.46 -16.52
C LEU A 532 35.00 5.90 -16.73
N PHE A 533 35.57 6.53 -15.71
CA PHE A 533 35.99 7.92 -15.79
C PHE A 533 37.17 8.19 -14.86
N GLN A 534 37.88 9.29 -15.12
CA GLN A 534 38.95 9.73 -14.26
C GLN A 534 38.40 10.65 -13.17
N ARG A 535 38.75 10.38 -11.90
CA ARG A 535 38.45 11.24 -10.75
C ARG A 535 39.73 11.51 -9.98
N GLY A 536 40.22 12.75 -10.08
CA GLY A 536 41.54 13.11 -9.55
C GLY A 536 42.65 12.30 -10.24
N GLN A 537 43.49 11.65 -9.44
CA GLN A 537 44.58 10.78 -9.90
C GLN A 537 44.18 9.30 -9.98
N SER A 538 42.88 8.97 -9.99
CA SER A 538 42.43 7.58 -10.10
C SER A 538 41.45 7.37 -11.25
N VAL A 539 41.45 6.17 -11.81
CA VAL A 539 40.31 5.67 -12.58
C VAL A 539 39.20 5.29 -11.61
N VAL A 540 37.95 5.49 -12.02
CA VAL A 540 36.76 5.01 -11.33
C VAL A 540 35.94 4.20 -12.32
N ILE A 541 35.65 2.95 -11.97
CA ILE A 541 34.73 2.05 -12.67
C ILE A 541 33.50 1.92 -11.77
N GLU A 542 32.35 2.39 -12.23
CA GLU A 542 31.11 2.48 -11.46
C GLU A 542 29.96 1.75 -12.17
N THR A 543 29.17 1.01 -11.39
CA THR A 543 27.94 0.36 -11.85
C THR A 543 26.71 0.91 -11.14
N GLU A 544 25.55 0.77 -11.78
CA GLU A 544 24.26 1.16 -11.21
C GLU A 544 23.83 0.31 -10.00
N PHE A 545 24.30 -0.94 -9.90
CA PHE A 545 24.06 -1.79 -8.72
C PHE A 545 24.97 -1.45 -7.53
N GLY A 546 25.82 -0.43 -7.65
CA GLY A 546 26.62 0.09 -6.55
C GLY A 546 27.94 -0.64 -6.31
N LEU A 547 28.56 -1.21 -7.35
CA LEU A 547 29.99 -1.54 -7.35
C LEU A 547 30.80 -0.33 -7.82
N THR A 548 31.83 0.04 -7.08
CA THR A 548 32.80 1.05 -7.47
C THR A 548 34.22 0.54 -7.27
N VAL A 549 35.01 0.51 -8.33
CA VAL A 549 36.44 0.18 -8.28
C VAL A 549 37.24 1.43 -8.62
N GLN A 550 38.07 1.87 -7.68
CA GLN A 550 38.97 3.01 -7.86
C GLN A 550 40.42 2.53 -7.82
N TYR A 551 41.23 2.93 -8.80
CA TYR A 551 42.66 2.58 -8.86
C TYR A 551 43.49 3.79 -9.26
N ASP A 552 44.60 4.06 -8.56
CA ASP A 552 45.45 5.25 -8.76
C ASP A 552 46.48 5.14 -9.89
N TRP A 553 46.38 4.10 -10.73
CA TRP A 553 47.38 3.74 -11.75
C TRP A 553 48.78 3.47 -11.20
N GLU A 554 48.91 3.28 -9.88
CA GLU A 554 50.18 3.13 -9.22
C GLU A 554 50.18 1.88 -8.33
N SER A 555 49.49 1.89 -7.20
CA SER A 555 49.50 0.78 -6.24
C SER A 555 48.28 0.68 -5.34
N TYR A 556 47.37 1.65 -5.37
CA TYR A 556 46.24 1.74 -4.46
C TYR A 556 44.92 1.45 -5.17
N ILE A 557 44.26 0.38 -4.74
CA ILE A 557 42.92 0.01 -5.19
C ILE A 557 41.93 0.09 -4.03
N VAL A 558 40.76 0.66 -4.32
CA VAL A 558 39.61 0.69 -3.41
C VAL A 558 38.42 0.07 -4.12
N VAL A 559 37.79 -0.91 -3.48
CA VAL A 559 36.53 -1.52 -3.92
C VAL A 559 35.45 -1.14 -2.93
N THR A 560 34.42 -0.45 -3.40
CA THR A 560 33.21 -0.13 -2.63
C THR A 560 32.03 -0.90 -3.19
N LEU A 561 31.19 -1.41 -2.29
CA LEU A 561 30.04 -2.24 -2.67
C LEU A 561 28.79 -1.89 -1.85
N SER A 562 27.64 -1.86 -2.53
CA SER A 562 26.33 -1.71 -1.88
C SER A 562 26.10 -2.77 -0.81
N GLY A 563 25.48 -2.38 0.31
CA GLY A 563 25.11 -3.28 1.41
C GLY A 563 24.18 -4.44 1.00
N ALA A 564 23.57 -4.39 -0.19
CA ALA A 564 22.81 -5.49 -0.79
C ALA A 564 23.64 -6.78 -1.03
N PHE A 565 24.96 -6.64 -1.12
CA PHE A 565 25.91 -7.75 -1.32
C PHE A 565 26.48 -8.35 -0.03
N ALA A 566 26.04 -7.87 1.13
CA ALA A 566 26.53 -8.37 2.42
C ALA A 566 26.30 -9.89 2.56
N GLY A 567 27.37 -10.64 2.84
CA GLY A 567 27.37 -12.11 2.94
C GLY A 567 27.29 -12.86 1.60
N LYS A 568 27.30 -12.16 0.45
CA LYS A 568 27.16 -12.76 -0.89
C LYS A 568 28.43 -12.71 -1.73
N VAL A 569 29.46 -12.04 -1.22
CA VAL A 569 30.76 -11.89 -1.90
C VAL A 569 31.81 -12.81 -1.30
N CYS A 570 32.86 -13.07 -2.06
CA CYS A 570 34.04 -13.76 -1.58
C CYS A 570 35.28 -13.29 -2.36
N GLY A 571 36.47 -13.58 -1.82
CA GLY A 571 37.76 -13.12 -2.34
C GLY A 571 38.65 -12.59 -1.21
N MET A 572 39.79 -12.00 -1.56
CA MET A 572 40.71 -11.42 -0.57
C MET A 572 40.14 -10.25 0.23
N CYS A 573 39.02 -9.66 -0.20
CA CYS A 573 38.26 -8.63 0.52
C CYS A 573 37.28 -9.18 1.57
N GLY A 574 37.25 -10.49 1.79
CA GLY A 574 36.35 -11.12 2.76
C GLY A 574 34.95 -11.38 2.22
N ASN A 575 34.01 -11.70 3.12
CA ASN A 575 32.63 -12.08 2.77
C ASN A 575 31.58 -10.97 3.01
N PHE A 576 32.00 -9.86 3.64
CA PHE A 576 31.17 -8.68 3.92
C PHE A 576 29.93 -9.00 4.77
N ASN A 577 30.07 -9.82 5.80
CA ASN A 577 28.97 -10.21 6.69
C ASN A 577 28.96 -9.43 8.01
N GLY A 578 29.95 -8.56 8.25
CA GLY A 578 30.15 -7.79 9.47
C GLY A 578 31.04 -8.46 10.52
N ASN A 579 31.62 -9.62 10.24
CA ASN A 579 32.47 -10.38 11.15
C ASN A 579 33.90 -10.54 10.60
N PRO A 580 34.87 -9.71 11.02
CA PRO A 580 36.24 -9.81 10.51
C PRO A 580 36.93 -11.15 10.84
N ASN A 581 36.44 -11.94 11.80
CA ASN A 581 37.10 -13.17 12.19
C ASN A 581 37.00 -14.29 11.14
N ASP A 582 36.00 -14.25 10.26
CA ASP A 582 35.76 -15.27 9.24
C ASP A 582 36.14 -14.84 7.81
N ASP A 583 36.78 -13.68 7.66
CA ASP A 583 37.20 -13.11 6.38
C ASP A 583 38.25 -13.95 5.64
N PHE A 584 38.96 -14.85 6.33
CA PHE A 584 39.96 -15.73 5.74
C PHE A 584 39.34 -17.01 5.13
N ALA A 585 38.12 -16.91 4.61
CA ALA A 585 37.46 -17.98 3.89
C ALA A 585 38.16 -18.27 2.55
N THR A 586 38.56 -19.51 2.32
CA THR A 586 39.10 -19.98 1.03
C THR A 586 37.97 -20.19 0.01
N PRO A 587 38.26 -20.43 -1.29
CA PRO A 587 37.23 -20.72 -2.27
C PRO A 587 36.33 -21.93 -1.96
N SER A 588 36.78 -22.86 -1.10
CA SER A 588 35.96 -24.00 -0.64
C SER A 588 35.07 -23.67 0.56
N GLY A 589 35.16 -22.45 1.10
CA GLY A 589 34.42 -21.99 2.28
C GLY A 589 35.10 -22.30 3.62
N SER A 590 36.22 -23.03 3.65
CA SER A 590 36.99 -23.28 4.88
C SER A 590 37.83 -22.07 5.29
N GLN A 591 38.09 -21.92 6.59
CA GLN A 591 38.95 -20.84 7.10
C GLN A 591 40.44 -21.19 6.94
N ALA A 592 41.21 -20.31 6.32
CA ALA A 592 42.65 -20.44 6.22
C ALA A 592 43.32 -20.11 7.57
N PRO A 593 44.40 -20.82 7.95
CA PRO A 593 45.05 -20.63 9.24
C PRO A 593 45.86 -19.32 9.34
N ASN A 594 46.24 -18.73 8.21
CA ASN A 594 47.01 -17.49 8.16
C ASN A 594 46.81 -16.75 6.82
N ALA A 595 47.30 -15.51 6.74
CA ALA A 595 47.15 -14.64 5.58
C ALA A 595 47.84 -15.17 4.31
N VAL A 596 48.94 -15.92 4.46
CA VAL A 596 49.70 -16.47 3.32
C VAL A 596 48.90 -17.59 2.66
N ASP A 597 48.37 -18.51 3.46
CA ASP A 597 47.54 -19.62 2.96
C ASP A 597 46.20 -19.09 2.40
N PHE A 598 45.63 -18.07 3.04
CA PHE A 598 44.46 -17.36 2.53
C PHE A 598 44.71 -16.77 1.14
N GLY A 599 45.72 -15.90 0.99
CA GLY A 599 46.01 -15.25 -0.29
C GLY A 599 46.41 -16.24 -1.39
N ARG A 600 47.14 -17.32 -1.04
CA ARG A 600 47.47 -18.40 -1.99
C ARG A 600 46.22 -19.09 -2.54
N SER A 601 45.20 -19.29 -1.70
CA SER A 601 43.96 -19.96 -2.11
C SER A 601 43.15 -19.17 -3.15
N TRP A 602 43.32 -17.84 -3.20
CA TRP A 602 42.62 -16.94 -4.14
C TRP A 602 43.41 -16.63 -5.41
N LYS A 603 44.51 -17.35 -5.65
CA LYS A 603 45.30 -17.23 -6.88
C LYS A 603 44.50 -17.71 -8.10
N VAL A 604 44.48 -16.91 -9.16
CA VAL A 604 43.92 -17.31 -10.46
C VAL A 604 44.94 -18.16 -11.21
N PHE A 605 44.56 -19.37 -11.61
CA PHE A 605 45.35 -20.18 -12.53
C PHE A 605 44.99 -19.78 -13.96
N ALA A 606 45.93 -19.17 -14.68
CA ALA A 606 45.77 -19.00 -16.12
C ALA A 606 45.88 -20.39 -16.78
N PHE A 607 44.82 -20.84 -17.47
CA PHE A 607 44.98 -21.86 -18.49
C PHE A 607 45.81 -21.21 -19.60
N SER A 608 47.08 -21.62 -19.72
CA SER A 608 47.86 -21.41 -20.92
C SER A 608 47.18 -22.16 -22.06
N TYR A 609 46.49 -21.44 -22.95
CA TYR A 609 46.27 -21.94 -24.31
C TYR A 609 47.64 -21.96 -24.99
N LEU A 610 48.26 -23.15 -25.01
CA LEU A 610 49.29 -23.52 -25.98
C LEU A 610 48.62 -23.84 -27.31
#